data_AF-A0A2J8LZT5-F1
#
_entry.id   AF-A0A2J8LZT5-F1
#
_cell.length_a   1.000
_cell.length_b   1.000
_cell.length_c   1.000
_cell.angle_alpha   90.00
_cell.angle_beta   90.00
_cell.angle_gamma   90.00
#
_symmetry.space_group_name_H-M   'P 1'
#
loop_
_entity.id
_entity.type
_entity.pdbx_description
1 polymer ?
#
loop_
_entity_poly.entity_id
_entity_poly.type
_entity_poly.pdbx_seq_one_letter_code
_entity_poly.pdbx_strand_id
1 'polypeptide(L)'
;MTSIKEQAAISRLLSFLQEWDNAGKVARSHILDKFIETNQGKTAPELEQEFSQGASLFLVRLTTSLRITYMTDSCLEKLLRSIGIFLSAVSSNRYLIEFLEVGGVLTLLEILGLEKIKEEAKKESVKLLQVIANSGRTYKELICESYGVRSIAEFLAKSKSEETQEEVQVLLDSLVHGNPKYQNQVYKGLIALLPCESPKAQQLSLQTLRTAQPIIGTTHP
;
A
#
# COMPACT_ATOMS: atom_id res chain seq x y z
N MET A 1 10.62 -38.03 7.21
CA MET A 1 9.83 -38.39 6.01
C MET A 1 8.60 -37.50 6.00
N THR A 2 8.43 -36.64 4.99
CA THR A 2 7.21 -35.82 4.83
C THR A 2 5.99 -36.73 4.60
N SER A 3 4.86 -36.39 5.21
CA SER A 3 3.62 -37.14 5.06
C SER A 3 3.09 -37.05 3.62
N ILE A 4 2.35 -38.08 3.16
CA ILE A 4 1.68 -38.09 1.85
C ILE A 4 0.77 -36.85 1.70
N LYS A 5 0.13 -36.42 2.80
CA LYS A 5 -0.72 -35.21 2.82
C LYS A 5 0.08 -33.92 2.59
N GLU A 6 1.28 -33.83 3.17
CA GLU A 6 2.17 -32.67 3.00
C GLU A 6 2.69 -32.59 1.57
N GLN A 7 3.11 -33.72 1.00
CA GLN A 7 3.54 -33.79 -0.40
C GLN A 7 2.42 -33.35 -1.36
N ALA A 8 1.18 -33.80 -1.14
CA ALA A 8 0.03 -33.38 -1.94
C ALA A 8 -0.30 -31.87 -1.77
N ALA A 9 -0.04 -31.28 -0.60
CA ALA A 9 -0.24 -29.85 -0.37
C ALA A 9 0.82 -29.02 -1.10
N ILE A 10 2.09 -29.43 -1.00
CA ILE A 10 3.22 -28.81 -1.72
C ILE A 10 3.00 -28.88 -3.24
N SER A 11 2.58 -30.03 -3.78
CA SER A 11 2.30 -30.16 -5.22
C SER A 11 1.17 -29.22 -5.69
N ARG A 12 0.13 -29.01 -4.86
CA ARG A 12 -0.94 -28.05 -5.17
C ARG A 12 -0.43 -26.61 -5.18
N LEU A 13 0.40 -26.23 -4.20
CA LEU A 13 1.06 -24.93 -4.18
C LEU A 13 1.87 -24.70 -5.46
N LEU A 14 2.74 -25.66 -5.82
CA LEU A 14 3.60 -25.51 -7.00
C LEU A 14 2.79 -25.40 -8.29
N SER A 15 1.71 -26.18 -8.44
CA SER A 15 0.79 -26.07 -9.57
C SER A 15 0.14 -24.68 -9.63
N PHE A 16 -0.30 -24.13 -8.50
CA PHE A 16 -0.89 -22.80 -8.43
C PHE A 16 0.12 -21.71 -8.81
N LEU A 17 1.36 -21.79 -8.31
CA LEU A 17 2.41 -20.84 -8.66
C LEU A 17 2.77 -20.93 -10.15
N GLN A 18 2.81 -22.13 -10.72
CA GLN A 18 3.05 -22.34 -12.14
C GLN A 18 1.88 -21.81 -13.00
N GLU A 19 0.65 -21.92 -12.52
CA GLU A 19 -0.52 -21.32 -13.18
C GLU A 19 -0.37 -19.80 -13.24
N TRP A 20 0.00 -19.14 -12.13
CA TRP A 20 0.28 -17.70 -12.11
C TRP A 20 1.40 -17.29 -13.09
N ASP A 21 2.51 -18.04 -13.07
CA ASP A 21 3.69 -17.74 -13.86
C ASP A 21 3.39 -17.81 -15.38
N ASN A 22 2.56 -18.78 -15.80
CA ASN A 22 2.14 -18.95 -17.20
C ASN A 22 0.89 -18.15 -17.60
N ALA A 23 0.18 -17.57 -16.64
CA ALA A 23 -1.08 -16.89 -16.90
C ALA A 23 -0.89 -15.59 -17.70
N GLY A 24 -1.70 -15.43 -18.74
CA GLY A 24 -1.91 -14.14 -19.40
C GLY A 24 -2.72 -13.17 -18.55
N LYS A 25 -2.85 -11.93 -19.02
CA LYS A 25 -3.52 -10.82 -18.29
C LYS A 25 -4.92 -11.18 -17.74
N VAL A 26 -5.77 -11.80 -18.58
CA VAL A 26 -7.13 -12.18 -18.19
C VAL A 26 -7.10 -13.26 -17.11
N ALA A 27 -6.29 -14.31 -17.29
CA ALA A 27 -6.17 -15.38 -16.31
C ALA A 27 -5.62 -14.87 -14.97
N ARG A 28 -4.59 -14.00 -14.98
CA ARG A 28 -4.10 -13.35 -13.76
C ARG A 28 -5.17 -12.55 -13.03
N SER A 29 -6.01 -11.81 -13.76
CA SER A 29 -7.16 -11.10 -13.18
C SER A 29 -8.09 -12.05 -12.39
N HIS A 30 -8.42 -13.21 -12.97
CA HIS A 30 -9.29 -14.20 -12.31
C HIS A 30 -8.62 -14.87 -11.11
N ILE A 31 -7.31 -15.15 -11.21
CA ILE A 31 -6.52 -15.68 -10.08
C ILE A 31 -6.55 -14.66 -8.92
N LEU A 32 -6.37 -13.37 -9.20
CA LEU A 32 -6.44 -12.32 -8.19
C LEU A 32 -7.84 -12.20 -7.57
N ASP A 33 -8.91 -12.24 -8.36
CA ASP A 33 -10.28 -12.21 -7.84
C ASP A 33 -10.53 -13.35 -6.85
N LYS A 34 -10.23 -14.58 -7.28
CA LYS A 34 -10.39 -15.77 -6.44
C LYS A 34 -9.52 -15.70 -5.18
N PHE A 35 -8.28 -15.22 -5.32
CA PHE A 35 -7.38 -15.03 -4.18
C PHE A 35 -7.97 -14.04 -3.17
N ILE A 36 -8.45 -12.89 -3.63
CA ILE A 36 -9.05 -11.87 -2.77
C ILE A 36 -10.27 -12.41 -2.05
N GLU A 37 -11.21 -13.02 -2.77
CA GLU A 37 -12.44 -13.58 -2.22
C GLU A 37 -12.15 -14.65 -1.14
N THR A 38 -11.11 -15.46 -1.35
CA THR A 38 -10.80 -16.60 -0.46
C THR A 38 -9.96 -16.21 0.76
N ASN A 39 -9.16 -15.15 0.68
CA ASN A 39 -8.13 -14.85 1.68
C ASN A 39 -8.29 -13.52 2.42
N GLN A 40 -9.30 -12.71 2.05
CA GLN A 40 -9.59 -11.47 2.77
C GLN A 40 -9.84 -11.76 4.25
N GLY A 41 -9.13 -11.03 5.13
CA GLY A 41 -9.29 -11.16 6.58
C GLY A 41 -8.54 -12.31 7.24
N LYS A 42 -7.83 -13.16 6.48
CA LYS A 42 -6.96 -14.18 7.05
C LYS A 42 -5.75 -13.58 7.77
N THR A 43 -5.32 -14.25 8.83
CA THR A 43 -4.07 -14.00 9.55
C THR A 43 -2.86 -14.59 8.82
N ALA A 44 -1.65 -14.14 9.15
CA ALA A 44 -0.44 -14.67 8.51
C ALA A 44 -0.29 -16.20 8.67
N PRO A 45 -0.54 -16.82 9.85
CA PRO A 45 -0.53 -18.27 9.99
C PRO A 45 -1.56 -19.00 9.12
N GLU A 46 -2.75 -18.44 8.93
CA GLU A 46 -3.79 -19.03 8.06
C GLU A 46 -3.38 -18.94 6.58
N LEU A 47 -2.76 -17.84 6.16
CA LEU A 47 -2.15 -17.73 4.83
C LEU A 47 -1.05 -18.77 4.67
N GLU A 48 -0.17 -18.95 5.64
CA GLU A 48 0.85 -19.99 5.56
C GLU A 48 0.25 -21.39 5.48
N GLN A 49 -0.81 -21.66 6.23
CA GLN A 49 -1.49 -22.94 6.15
C GLN A 49 -2.11 -23.18 4.77
N GLU A 50 -2.76 -22.16 4.18
CA GLU A 50 -3.30 -22.21 2.82
C GLU A 50 -2.21 -22.53 1.78
N PHE A 51 -1.07 -21.88 1.92
CA PHE A 51 0.04 -21.98 0.97
C PHE A 51 1.11 -22.99 1.40
N SER A 52 0.80 -23.98 2.25
CA SER A 52 1.75 -25.02 2.67
C SER A 52 3.11 -24.48 3.14
N GLN A 53 3.08 -23.41 3.95
CA GLN A 53 4.22 -22.64 4.45
C GLN A 53 5.03 -21.91 3.37
N GLY A 54 4.43 -21.70 2.19
CA GLY A 54 5.03 -21.05 1.03
C GLY A 54 4.34 -19.76 0.61
N ALA A 55 3.62 -19.08 1.51
CA ALA A 55 2.81 -17.91 1.14
C ALA A 55 3.66 -16.76 0.57
N SER A 56 4.88 -16.57 1.09
CA SER A 56 5.85 -15.60 0.56
C SER A 56 6.25 -15.85 -0.90
N LEU A 57 6.19 -17.08 -1.38
CA LEU A 57 6.47 -17.39 -2.79
C LEU A 57 5.43 -16.76 -3.70
N PHE A 58 4.19 -16.65 -3.24
CA PHE A 58 3.15 -15.96 -3.99
C PHE A 58 3.27 -14.44 -3.83
N LEU A 59 3.57 -13.94 -2.62
CA LEU A 59 3.82 -12.52 -2.41
C LEU A 59 4.93 -11.99 -3.33
N VAL A 60 6.07 -12.68 -3.41
CA VAL A 60 7.19 -12.32 -4.32
C VAL A 60 6.73 -12.22 -5.78
N ARG A 61 5.84 -13.10 -6.23
CA ARG A 61 5.30 -13.06 -7.59
C ARG A 61 4.36 -11.87 -7.81
N LEU A 62 3.54 -11.55 -6.81
CA LEU A 62 2.68 -10.37 -6.84
C LEU A 62 3.51 -9.08 -6.89
N THR A 63 4.53 -8.96 -6.04
CA THR A 63 5.40 -7.76 -5.98
C THR A 63 6.26 -7.62 -7.24
N THR A 64 6.78 -8.73 -7.76
CA THR A 64 7.49 -8.75 -9.05
C THR A 64 6.56 -8.32 -10.19
N SER A 65 5.34 -8.83 -10.22
CA SER A 65 4.35 -8.43 -11.22
C SER A 65 4.00 -6.96 -11.11
N LEU A 66 3.83 -6.45 -9.88
CA LEU A 66 3.54 -5.04 -9.63
C LEU A 66 4.64 -4.17 -10.25
N ARG A 67 5.90 -4.49 -9.97
CA ARG A 67 7.04 -3.72 -10.47
C ARG A 67 7.17 -3.72 -11.99
N ILE A 68 6.76 -4.80 -12.65
CA ILE A 68 6.83 -4.92 -14.11
C ILE A 68 5.64 -4.22 -14.78
N THR A 69 4.44 -4.25 -14.16
CA THR A 69 3.20 -3.91 -14.87
C THR A 69 2.49 -2.65 -14.35
N TYR A 70 2.90 -2.04 -13.24
CA TYR A 70 2.17 -0.90 -12.63
C TYR A 70 1.93 0.30 -13.55
N MET A 71 2.71 0.48 -14.62
CA MET A 71 2.51 1.56 -15.59
C MET A 71 1.46 1.26 -16.68
N THR A 72 1.08 -0.01 -16.85
CA THR A 72 0.31 -0.47 -18.03
C THR A 72 -0.82 -1.44 -17.70
N ASP A 73 -0.87 -2.00 -16.49
CA ASP A 73 -1.84 -3.04 -16.14
C ASP A 73 -3.23 -2.48 -15.84
N SER A 74 -4.26 -3.12 -16.40
CA SER A 74 -5.66 -2.77 -16.08
C SER A 74 -6.19 -3.50 -14.85
N CYS A 75 -5.44 -4.46 -14.31
CA CYS A 75 -5.76 -5.25 -13.11
C CYS A 75 -4.95 -4.78 -11.89
N LEU A 76 -4.30 -3.62 -11.96
CA LEU A 76 -3.45 -3.07 -10.91
C LEU A 76 -4.16 -2.98 -9.55
N GLU A 77 -5.43 -2.56 -9.54
CA GLU A 77 -6.24 -2.51 -8.31
C GLU A 77 -6.29 -3.87 -7.60
N LYS A 78 -6.60 -4.95 -8.33
CA LYS A 78 -6.68 -6.31 -7.79
C LYS A 78 -5.32 -6.80 -7.28
N LEU A 79 -4.26 -6.43 -8.00
CA LEU A 79 -2.89 -6.76 -7.60
C LEU A 79 -2.52 -6.08 -6.28
N LEU A 80 -2.81 -4.77 -6.15
CA LEU A 80 -2.58 -4.01 -4.92
C LEU A 80 -3.43 -4.57 -3.75
N ARG A 81 -4.71 -4.88 -3.99
CA ARG A 81 -5.58 -5.52 -2.98
C ARG A 81 -5.03 -6.87 -2.52
N SER A 82 -4.53 -7.68 -3.45
CA SER A 82 -3.94 -8.99 -3.12
C SER A 82 -2.68 -8.83 -2.28
N ILE A 83 -1.82 -7.86 -2.58
CA ILE A 83 -0.67 -7.50 -1.73
C ILE A 83 -1.15 -7.01 -0.35
N GLY A 84 -2.23 -6.23 -0.31
CA GLY A 84 -2.83 -5.73 0.92
C GLY A 84 -3.28 -6.82 1.88
N ILE A 85 -3.78 -7.96 1.38
CA ILE A 85 -4.10 -9.12 2.21
C ILE A 85 -2.88 -9.61 2.98
N PHE A 86 -1.71 -9.68 2.34
CA PHE A 86 -0.48 -10.08 3.02
C PHE A 86 -0.04 -9.03 4.05
N LEU A 87 -0.02 -7.75 3.67
CA LEU A 87 0.52 -6.69 4.54
C LEU A 87 -0.37 -6.41 5.76
N SER A 88 -1.68 -6.50 5.60
CA SER A 88 -2.66 -6.22 6.66
C SER A 88 -2.96 -7.42 7.58
N ALA A 89 -2.47 -8.62 7.24
CA ALA A 89 -2.69 -9.81 8.05
C ALA A 89 -2.09 -9.65 9.46
N VAL A 90 -2.76 -10.19 10.48
CA VAL A 90 -2.18 -10.25 11.83
C VAL A 90 -0.89 -11.08 11.79
N SER A 91 0.16 -10.57 12.43
CA SER A 91 1.52 -11.15 12.40
C SER A 91 2.21 -11.15 11.03
N SER A 92 1.92 -10.16 10.17
CA SER A 92 2.47 -10.01 8.81
C SER A 92 3.90 -9.46 8.70
N ASN A 93 4.64 -9.30 9.81
CA ASN A 93 5.92 -8.56 9.79
C ASN A 93 6.91 -9.08 8.73
N ARG A 94 6.94 -10.39 8.47
CA ARG A 94 7.77 -10.99 7.42
C ARG A 94 7.38 -10.50 6.02
N TYR A 95 6.09 -10.53 5.70
CA TYR A 95 5.55 -10.05 4.42
C TYR A 95 5.80 -8.56 4.22
N LEU A 96 5.66 -7.78 5.29
CA LEU A 96 5.97 -6.35 5.27
C LEU A 96 7.44 -6.11 4.92
N ILE A 97 8.37 -6.78 5.59
CA ILE A 97 9.80 -6.64 5.31
C ILE A 97 10.11 -7.04 3.86
N GLU A 98 9.62 -8.19 3.39
CA GLU A 98 9.82 -8.65 2.01
C GLU A 98 9.31 -7.64 0.98
N PHE A 99 8.17 -7.00 1.23
CA PHE A 99 7.62 -5.95 0.36
C PHE A 99 8.47 -4.68 0.34
N LEU A 100 9.01 -4.29 1.49
CA LEU A 100 9.83 -3.08 1.62
C LEU A 100 11.21 -3.27 0.98
N GLU A 101 11.83 -4.44 1.15
CA GLU A 101 13.15 -4.78 0.60
C GLU A 101 13.19 -4.71 -0.94
N VAL A 102 12.07 -5.02 -1.60
CA VAL A 102 11.96 -4.92 -3.06
C VAL A 102 11.59 -3.51 -3.57
N GLY A 103 11.55 -2.51 -2.68
CA GLY A 103 11.23 -1.12 -3.02
C GLY A 103 9.72 -0.85 -3.15
N GLY A 104 8.89 -1.60 -2.41
CA GLY A 104 7.43 -1.49 -2.48
C GLY A 104 6.92 -0.08 -2.22
N VAL A 105 7.46 0.65 -1.23
CA VAL A 105 7.06 2.04 -0.92
C VAL A 105 7.28 2.97 -2.11
N LEU A 106 8.43 2.90 -2.78
CA LEU A 106 8.73 3.74 -3.94
C LEU A 106 7.73 3.48 -5.07
N THR A 107 7.44 2.20 -5.32
CA THR A 107 6.47 1.79 -6.36
C THR A 107 5.07 2.32 -6.04
N LEU A 108 4.62 2.23 -4.78
CA LEU A 108 3.32 2.76 -4.34
C LEU A 108 3.23 4.28 -4.51
N LEU A 109 4.28 5.01 -4.16
CA LEU A 109 4.35 6.47 -4.30
C LEU A 109 4.35 6.90 -5.77
N GLU A 110 5.07 6.18 -6.64
CA GLU A 110 5.07 6.44 -8.09
C GLU A 110 3.69 6.26 -8.70
N ILE A 111 2.93 5.22 -8.32
CA ILE A 111 1.56 4.96 -8.80
C ILE A 111 0.66 6.19 -8.59
N LEU A 112 0.81 6.92 -7.48
CA LEU A 112 0.00 8.12 -7.19
C LEU A 112 0.19 9.20 -8.26
N GLY A 113 1.42 9.35 -8.77
CA GLY A 113 1.81 10.36 -9.76
C GLY A 113 1.45 10.01 -11.20
N LEU A 114 1.09 8.76 -11.52
CA LEU A 114 0.84 8.33 -12.90
C LEU A 114 -0.53 8.79 -13.41
N GLU A 115 -0.57 9.61 -14.47
CA GLU A 115 -1.82 10.17 -15.01
C GLU A 115 -2.78 9.12 -15.58
N LYS A 116 -2.24 8.06 -16.19
CA LYS A 116 -3.02 7.05 -16.92
C LYS A 116 -3.61 5.95 -16.02
N ILE A 117 -3.24 5.93 -14.74
CA ILE A 117 -3.71 4.93 -13.79
C ILE A 117 -5.04 5.36 -13.19
N LYS A 118 -5.98 4.42 -13.15
CA LYS A 118 -7.31 4.61 -12.59
C LYS A 118 -7.24 5.01 -11.12
N GLU A 119 -8.20 5.84 -10.70
CA GLU A 119 -8.22 6.40 -9.35
C GLU A 119 -8.42 5.33 -8.27
N GLU A 120 -9.14 4.24 -8.58
CA GLU A 120 -9.34 3.10 -7.68
C GLU A 120 -8.02 2.42 -7.33
N ALA A 121 -7.14 2.21 -8.33
CA ALA A 121 -5.83 1.62 -8.09
C ALA A 121 -4.93 2.56 -7.26
N LYS A 122 -5.03 3.88 -7.47
CA LYS A 122 -4.30 4.86 -6.65
C LYS A 122 -4.81 4.87 -5.21
N LYS A 123 -6.13 4.78 -5.00
CA LYS A 123 -6.73 4.64 -3.67
C LYS A 123 -6.21 3.41 -2.94
N GLU A 124 -6.14 2.27 -3.62
CA GLU A 124 -5.55 1.05 -3.04
C GLU A 124 -4.05 1.22 -2.71
N SER A 125 -3.30 1.95 -3.53
CA SER A 125 -1.91 2.31 -3.21
C SER A 125 -1.80 3.14 -1.91
N VAL A 126 -2.70 4.11 -1.72
CA VAL A 126 -2.79 4.90 -0.48
C VAL A 126 -3.09 4.01 0.72
N LYS A 127 -4.04 3.08 0.61
CA LYS A 127 -4.35 2.13 1.69
C LYS A 127 -3.16 1.26 2.07
N LEU A 128 -2.37 0.78 1.10
CA LEU A 128 -1.14 0.05 1.40
C LEU A 128 -0.10 0.93 2.12
N LEU A 129 0.05 2.19 1.72
CA LEU A 129 0.90 3.15 2.44
C LEU A 129 0.42 3.39 3.87
N GLN A 130 -0.91 3.43 4.10
CA GLN A 130 -1.46 3.52 5.46
C GLN A 130 -1.13 2.27 6.29
N VAL A 131 -1.27 1.06 5.74
CA VAL A 131 -0.88 -0.19 6.42
C VAL A 131 0.59 -0.16 6.82
N ILE A 132 1.47 0.28 5.91
CA ILE A 132 2.90 0.43 6.18
C ILE A 132 3.14 1.48 7.28
N ALA A 133 2.55 2.68 7.17
CA ALA A 133 2.68 3.74 8.17
C ALA A 133 2.20 3.31 9.57
N ASN A 134 1.11 2.54 9.62
CA ASN A 134 0.52 2.05 10.87
C ASN A 134 1.33 0.90 11.50
N SER A 135 2.26 0.31 10.77
CA SER A 135 3.14 -0.74 11.30
C SER A 135 4.22 -0.19 12.24
N GLY A 136 4.40 1.13 12.31
CA GLY A 136 5.27 1.77 13.30
C GLY A 136 6.05 2.97 12.77
N ARG A 137 6.73 3.68 13.69
CA ARG A 137 7.46 4.93 13.39
C ARG A 137 8.49 4.77 12.27
N THR A 138 9.30 3.71 12.30
CA THR A 138 10.36 3.49 11.30
C THR A 138 9.81 3.41 9.88
N TYR A 139 8.61 2.85 9.70
CA TYR A 139 7.93 2.78 8.41
C TYR A 139 7.33 4.12 7.98
N LYS A 140 6.83 4.94 8.92
CA LYS A 140 6.44 6.33 8.64
C LYS A 140 7.64 7.15 8.15
N GLU A 141 8.78 7.00 8.84
CA GLU A 141 10.04 7.65 8.46
C GLU A 141 10.47 7.23 7.05
N LEU A 142 10.42 5.93 6.73
CA LEU A 142 10.73 5.42 5.39
C LEU A 142 9.86 6.04 4.29
N ILE A 143 8.55 6.18 4.53
CA ILE A 143 7.63 6.84 3.58
C ILE A 143 8.06 8.31 3.36
N CYS A 144 8.36 9.04 4.44
CA CYS A 144 8.79 10.43 4.35
C CYS A 144 10.15 10.59 3.65
N GLU A 145 11.12 9.71 3.93
CA GLU A 145 12.44 9.66 3.28
C GLU A 145 12.34 9.40 1.78
N SER A 146 11.36 8.61 1.37
CA SER A 146 11.08 8.26 -0.02
C SER A 146 10.34 9.36 -0.79
N TYR A 147 10.47 10.62 -0.37
CA TYR A 147 9.72 11.77 -0.90
C TYR A 147 8.19 11.65 -0.76
N GLY A 148 7.70 10.79 0.14
CA GLY A 148 6.29 10.45 0.25
C GLY A 148 5.39 11.64 0.54
N VAL A 149 5.82 12.57 1.40
CA VAL A 149 5.02 13.77 1.74
C VAL A 149 4.64 14.55 0.48
N ARG A 150 5.59 14.75 -0.44
CA ARG A 150 5.36 15.47 -1.69
C ARG A 150 4.38 14.72 -2.59
N SER A 151 4.66 13.45 -2.86
CA SER A 151 3.83 12.63 -3.76
C SER A 151 2.39 12.48 -3.26
N ILE A 152 2.22 12.28 -1.95
CA ILE A 152 0.91 12.12 -1.30
C ILE A 152 0.15 13.46 -1.31
N ALA A 153 0.80 14.57 -0.99
CA ALA A 153 0.17 15.90 -1.04
C ALA A 153 -0.22 16.28 -2.47
N GLU A 154 0.67 16.09 -3.45
CA GLU A 154 0.35 16.34 -4.86
C GLU A 154 -0.84 15.51 -5.33
N PHE A 155 -0.96 14.25 -4.87
CA PHE A 155 -2.10 13.41 -5.19
C PHE A 155 -3.40 13.91 -4.54
N LEU A 156 -3.36 14.34 -3.28
CA LEU A 156 -4.50 14.97 -2.59
C LEU A 156 -5.05 16.17 -3.38
N ALA A 157 -4.16 17.04 -3.85
CA ALA A 157 -4.53 18.24 -4.61
C ALA A 157 -5.16 17.94 -5.97
N LYS A 158 -4.74 16.85 -6.64
CA LYS A 158 -5.13 16.50 -8.01
C LYS A 158 -6.29 15.50 -8.10
N SER A 159 -6.51 14.70 -7.05
CA SER A 159 -7.59 13.71 -7.01
C SER A 159 -8.95 14.39 -7.14
N LYS A 160 -9.87 13.73 -7.86
CA LYS A 160 -11.24 14.21 -8.09
C LYS A 160 -12.26 13.48 -7.24
N SER A 161 -11.90 12.33 -6.69
CA SER A 161 -12.72 11.53 -5.79
C SER A 161 -12.56 12.02 -4.34
N GLU A 162 -13.63 12.56 -3.75
CA GLU A 162 -13.61 12.97 -2.34
C GLU A 162 -13.27 11.82 -1.39
N GLU A 163 -13.80 10.62 -1.65
CA GLU A 163 -13.48 9.40 -0.88
C GLU A 163 -11.97 9.12 -0.92
N THR A 164 -11.35 9.26 -2.10
CA THR A 164 -9.90 9.07 -2.24
C THR A 164 -9.12 10.16 -1.51
N GLN A 165 -9.58 11.41 -1.56
CA GLN A 165 -8.96 12.51 -0.82
C GLN A 165 -9.04 12.31 0.69
N GLU A 166 -10.13 11.74 1.21
CA GLU A 166 -10.28 11.38 2.63
C GLU A 166 -9.26 10.31 3.04
N GLU A 167 -9.08 9.25 2.25
CA GLU A 167 -8.05 8.23 2.49
C GLU A 167 -6.63 8.82 2.49
N VAL A 168 -6.37 9.78 1.58
CA VAL A 168 -5.09 10.48 1.53
C VAL A 168 -4.89 11.36 2.77
N GLN A 169 -5.94 12.02 3.24
CA GLN A 169 -5.90 12.83 4.45
C GLN A 169 -5.57 11.97 5.69
N VAL A 170 -6.19 10.79 5.81
CA VAL A 170 -5.90 9.84 6.90
C VAL A 170 -4.42 9.44 6.90
N LEU A 171 -3.84 9.22 5.72
CA LEU A 171 -2.41 8.91 5.59
C LEU A 171 -1.53 10.09 6.04
N LEU A 172 -1.81 11.31 5.57
CA LEU A 172 -1.05 12.50 5.96
C LEU A 172 -1.15 12.77 7.47
N ASP A 173 -2.34 12.63 8.05
CA ASP A 173 -2.55 12.76 9.50
C ASP A 173 -1.74 11.71 10.27
N SER A 174 -1.77 10.44 9.84
CA SER A 174 -0.94 9.40 10.45
C SER A 174 0.57 9.71 10.34
N LEU A 175 1.03 10.29 9.23
CA LEU A 175 2.44 10.65 9.05
C LEU A 175 2.91 11.81 9.95
N VAL A 176 2.01 12.70 10.39
CA VAL A 176 2.32 13.72 11.41
C VAL A 176 2.43 13.06 12.79
N HIS A 177 1.49 12.18 13.14
CA HIS A 177 1.37 11.64 14.50
C HIS A 177 2.41 10.54 14.80
N GLY A 178 3.16 10.71 15.89
CA GLY A 178 4.14 9.71 16.33
C GLY A 178 5.41 9.64 15.47
N ASN A 179 5.65 10.66 14.63
CA ASN A 179 6.79 10.75 13.70
C ASN A 179 7.61 12.06 13.89
N PRO A 180 8.28 12.28 15.03
CA PRO A 180 8.92 13.55 15.34
C PRO A 180 9.98 14.01 14.33
N LYS A 181 10.65 13.06 13.65
CA LYS A 181 11.71 13.36 12.66
C LYS A 181 11.15 14.09 11.44
N TYR A 182 9.94 13.74 11.00
CA TYR A 182 9.33 14.28 9.78
C TYR A 182 8.06 15.09 9.98
N GLN A 183 7.57 15.25 11.22
CA GLN A 183 6.34 16.02 11.51
C GLN A 183 6.36 17.43 10.88
N ASN A 184 7.51 18.12 10.91
CA ASN A 184 7.67 19.44 10.30
C ASN A 184 7.61 19.40 8.76
N GLN A 185 8.13 18.33 8.14
CA GLN A 185 8.04 18.15 6.70
C GLN A 185 6.59 17.93 6.28
N VAL A 186 5.86 17.05 6.98
CA VAL A 186 4.45 16.79 6.71
C VAL A 186 3.62 18.05 6.93
N TYR A 187 3.87 18.78 8.02
CA TYR A 187 3.20 20.05 8.32
C TYR A 187 3.39 21.11 7.22
N LYS A 188 4.62 21.29 6.74
CA LYS A 188 4.91 22.18 5.60
C LYS A 188 4.25 21.69 4.30
N GLY A 189 4.20 20.37 4.08
CA GLY A 189 3.49 19.77 2.96
C GLY A 189 1.99 20.09 2.98
N LEU A 190 1.36 20.04 4.15
CA LEU A 190 -0.04 20.42 4.34
C LEU A 190 -0.27 21.92 4.08
N ILE A 191 0.60 22.81 4.58
CA ILE A 191 0.53 24.25 4.28
C ILE A 191 0.62 24.51 2.77
N ALA A 192 1.48 23.77 2.06
CA ALA A 192 1.63 23.90 0.62
C ALA A 192 0.38 23.49 -0.18
N LEU A 193 -0.59 22.81 0.44
CA LEU A 193 -1.89 22.49 -0.17
C LEU A 193 -2.93 23.59 -0.07
N LEU A 194 -2.75 24.56 0.84
CA LEU A 194 -3.71 25.65 1.02
C LEU A 194 -3.99 26.47 -0.24
N PRO A 195 -3.02 26.74 -1.15
CA PRO A 195 -3.30 27.44 -2.40
C PRO A 195 -3.76 26.53 -3.55
N CYS A 196 -4.01 25.23 -3.35
CA CYS A 196 -4.40 24.34 -4.45
C CYS A 196 -5.82 24.62 -4.97
N GLU A 197 -6.17 24.13 -6.15
CA GLU A 197 -7.48 24.43 -6.78
C GLU A 197 -8.65 23.59 -6.22
N SER A 198 -8.37 22.53 -5.46
CA SER A 198 -9.40 21.64 -4.93
C SER A 198 -9.90 22.11 -3.56
N PRO A 199 -11.15 22.58 -3.42
CA PRO A 199 -11.67 23.07 -2.12
C PRO A 199 -11.70 21.97 -1.05
N LYS A 200 -12.01 20.73 -1.45
CA LYS A 200 -12.01 19.58 -0.54
C LYS A 200 -10.59 19.28 -0.03
N ALA A 201 -9.57 19.32 -0.89
CA ALA A 201 -8.18 19.14 -0.47
C ALA A 201 -7.73 20.25 0.49
N GLN A 202 -8.10 21.50 0.23
CA GLN A 202 -7.82 22.62 1.14
C GLN A 202 -8.48 22.39 2.52
N GLN A 203 -9.76 22.02 2.53
CA GLN A 203 -10.50 21.73 3.76
C GLN A 203 -9.86 20.60 4.57
N LEU A 204 -9.55 19.47 3.93
CA LEU A 204 -8.91 18.31 4.55
C LEU A 204 -7.50 18.65 5.07
N SER A 205 -6.74 19.45 4.32
CA SER A 205 -5.44 19.95 4.78
C SER A 205 -5.59 20.83 6.02
N LEU A 206 -6.51 21.79 6.03
CA LEU A 206 -6.79 22.63 7.19
C LEU A 206 -7.22 21.83 8.42
N GLN A 207 -8.06 20.81 8.23
CA GLN A 207 -8.46 19.91 9.32
C GLN A 207 -7.25 19.20 9.93
N THR A 208 -6.34 18.70 9.10
CA THR A 208 -5.11 18.04 9.54
C THR A 208 -4.13 19.03 10.18
N LEU A 209 -4.02 20.25 9.66
CA LEU A 209 -3.19 21.31 10.26
C LEU A 209 -3.67 21.64 11.68
N ARG A 210 -4.99 21.67 11.90
CA ARG A 210 -5.57 21.91 13.24
C ARG A 210 -5.20 20.82 14.24
N THR A 211 -5.16 19.55 13.83
CA THR A 211 -4.74 18.43 14.69
C THR A 211 -3.21 18.38 14.87
N ALA A 212 -2.46 18.78 13.84
CA ALA A 212 -1.01 18.81 13.85
C ALA A 212 -0.41 19.97 14.68
N GLN A 213 -1.03 21.16 14.66
CA GLN A 213 -0.48 22.38 15.28
C GLN A 213 -0.07 22.19 16.76
N PRO A 214 -0.86 21.54 17.63
CA PRO A 214 -0.45 21.28 19.01
C PRO A 214 0.78 20.37 19.14
N ILE A 215 1.01 19.49 18.17
CA ILE A 215 2.13 18.53 18.14
C ILE A 215 3.41 19.23 17.70
N ILE A 216 3.30 20.09 16.68
CA ILE A 216 4.43 20.88 16.18
C ILE A 216 4.85 21.95 17.20
N GLY A 217 3.90 22.47 17.98
CA GLY A 217 4.14 23.56 18.93
C GLY A 217 4.35 24.89 18.20
N THR A 218 5.26 25.72 18.69
CA THR A 218 5.58 27.01 18.07
C THR A 218 6.52 26.82 16.87
N THR A 219 5.99 26.98 15.66
CA THR A 219 6.84 27.17 14.48
C THR A 219 7.37 28.60 14.51
N HIS A 220 8.62 28.79 14.93
CA HIS A 220 9.29 30.08 14.79
C HIS A 220 9.54 30.38 13.29
N PRO A 221 9.44 31.65 12.87
CA PRO A 221 9.69 32.07 11.48
C PRO A 221 11.10 31.71 10.99
#